data_AF-A0AAT9J2K9-F1
#
_entry.id   AF-A0AAT9J2K9-F1
#
_cell.length_a   1.000
_cell.length_b   1.000
_cell.length_c   1.000
_cell.angle_alpha   90.00
_cell.angle_beta   90.00
_cell.angle_gamma   90.00
#
_symmetry.space_group_name_H-M   'P 1'
#
loop_
_entity.id
_entity.type
_entity.pdbx_description
1 polymer ?
#
loop_
_entity_poly.entity_id
_entity_poly.type
_entity_poly.pdbx_seq_one_letter_code
_entity_poly.pdbx_strand_id
1 'polypeptide(L)'
;MGASQSDLGRALKRLAYVRQALAITTRQEAAWEGYANSVTTVARRRSLSAGIVNDFPRRPTAPDQMRRRISDVENLLAGLKTIEPFERGLYDALTDNQQALADRLVSLNCVAWDTGN
;
A
#
# COMPACT_ATOMS: atom_id res chain seq x y z
N MET A 1 13.86 11.46 -12.86
CA MET A 1 13.95 10.05 -12.41
C MET A 1 13.81 10.04 -10.89
N GLY A 2 12.72 9.53 -10.30
CA GLY A 2 12.60 9.56 -8.82
C GLY A 2 11.27 9.08 -8.22
N ALA A 3 10.17 9.06 -8.98
CA ALA A 3 8.87 8.65 -8.46
C ALA A 3 8.72 7.12 -8.32
N SER A 4 9.16 6.34 -9.30
CA SER A 4 8.97 4.87 -9.31
C SER A 4 9.78 4.10 -8.26
N GLN A 5 10.94 4.60 -7.82
CA GLN A 5 11.72 3.98 -6.74
C GLN A 5 11.12 4.27 -5.34
N SER A 6 10.22 5.26 -5.24
CA SER A 6 9.70 5.75 -3.96
C SER A 6 8.57 4.90 -3.38
N ASP A 7 7.68 4.31 -4.21
CA ASP A 7 6.54 3.52 -3.71
C ASP A 7 6.97 2.20 -3.07
N LEU A 8 7.78 1.42 -3.80
CA LEU A 8 8.34 0.18 -3.25
C LEU A 8 9.23 0.46 -2.03
N GLY A 9 10.08 1.49 -2.09
CA GLY A 9 10.94 1.87 -0.97
C GLY A 9 10.14 2.27 0.28
N ARG A 10 9.05 3.05 0.12
CA ARG A 10 8.13 3.41 1.20
C ARG A 10 7.41 2.18 1.76
N ALA A 11 6.93 1.29 0.89
CA ALA A 11 6.24 0.07 1.29
C ALA A 11 7.15 -0.83 2.14
N LEU A 12 8.40 -1.06 1.70
CA LEU A 12 9.37 -1.88 2.44
C LEU A 12 9.73 -1.29 3.81
N LYS A 13 9.95 0.04 3.88
CA LYS A 13 10.19 0.72 5.17
C LYS A 13 9.00 0.57 6.12
N ARG A 14 7.79 0.71 5.59
CA ARG A 14 6.57 0.54 6.39
C ARG A 14 6.41 -0.91 6.87
N LEU A 15 6.64 -1.90 6.00
CA LEU A 15 6.58 -3.30 6.37
C LEU A 15 7.59 -3.62 7.48
N ALA A 16 8.83 -3.14 7.38
CA ALA A 16 9.84 -3.34 8.43
C ALA A 16 9.39 -2.74 9.77
N TYR A 17 8.86 -1.52 9.76
CA TYR A 17 8.33 -0.87 10.96
C TYR A 17 7.16 -1.63 11.57
N VAL A 18 6.17 -2.04 10.76
CA VAL A 18 4.99 -2.78 11.26
C VAL A 18 5.39 -4.14 11.82
N ARG A 19 6.31 -4.86 11.15
CA ARG A 19 6.83 -6.14 11.65
C ARG A 19 7.45 -6.01 13.03
N GLN A 20 8.27 -4.98 13.20
CA GLN A 20 8.95 -4.70 14.46
C GLN A 20 7.95 -4.28 15.55
N ALA A 21 7.01 -3.38 15.22
CA ALA A 21 6.01 -2.90 16.15
C ALA A 21 5.11 -4.03 16.66
N LEU A 22 4.63 -4.89 15.76
CA LEU A 22 3.80 -6.04 16.11
C LEU A 22 4.60 -7.18 16.75
N ALA A 23 5.94 -7.10 16.80
CA ALA A 23 6.80 -8.17 17.29
C ALA A 23 6.41 -9.55 16.73
N ILE A 24 6.29 -9.63 15.39
CA ILE A 24 5.85 -10.85 14.69
C ILE A 24 6.69 -12.05 15.13
N THR A 25 6.01 -13.11 15.57
CA THR A 25 6.62 -14.34 16.05
C THR A 25 6.81 -15.36 14.93
N THR A 26 7.63 -16.39 15.17
CA THR A 26 7.83 -17.49 14.20
C THR A 26 6.51 -18.19 13.81
N ARG A 27 5.53 -18.26 14.72
CA ARG A 27 4.21 -18.85 14.42
C ARG A 27 3.38 -18.00 13.47
N GLN A 28 3.67 -16.71 13.40
CA GLN A 28 2.96 -15.72 12.58
C GLN A 28 3.70 -15.43 11.26
N GLU A 29 4.89 -15.99 11.06
CA GLU A 29 5.76 -15.64 9.93
C GLU A 29 5.08 -15.92 8.58
N ALA A 30 4.40 -17.06 8.43
CA ALA A 30 3.70 -17.39 7.19
C ALA A 30 2.58 -16.38 6.85
N ALA A 31 1.81 -15.96 7.84
CA ALA A 31 0.76 -14.95 7.66
C ALA A 31 1.34 -13.57 7.35
N TRP A 32 2.45 -13.23 8.02
CA TRP A 32 3.20 -12.01 7.77
C TRP A 32 3.79 -11.98 6.36
N GLU A 33 4.40 -13.06 5.88
CA GLU A 33 4.97 -13.16 4.54
C GLU A 33 3.91 -13.00 3.46
N GLY A 34 2.72 -13.62 3.64
CA GLY A 34 1.58 -13.43 2.73
C GLY A 34 1.17 -11.96 2.62
N TYR A 35 0.99 -11.30 3.76
CA TYR A 35 0.68 -9.87 3.81
C TYR A 35 1.79 -9.02 3.18
N ALA A 36 3.05 -9.19 3.58
CA ALA A 36 4.18 -8.43 3.09
C ALA A 36 4.39 -8.60 1.57
N ASN A 37 4.19 -9.80 1.04
CA ASN A 37 4.26 -10.07 -0.39
C ASN A 37 3.13 -9.37 -1.16
N SER A 38 1.90 -9.38 -0.64
CA SER A 38 0.77 -8.69 -1.28
C SER A 38 1.01 -7.18 -1.38
N VAL A 39 1.46 -6.54 -0.29
CA VAL A 39 1.80 -5.12 -0.23
C VAL A 39 2.94 -4.78 -1.19
N THR A 40 4.00 -5.60 -1.19
CA THR A 40 5.15 -5.43 -2.10
C THR A 40 4.74 -5.55 -3.56
N THR A 41 3.86 -6.50 -3.89
CA THR A 41 3.34 -6.71 -5.24
C THR A 41 2.54 -5.50 -5.74
N VAL A 42 1.65 -4.96 -4.90
CA VAL A 42 0.90 -3.74 -5.23
C VAL A 42 1.82 -2.54 -5.39
N ALA A 43 2.82 -2.38 -4.51
CA ALA A 43 3.78 -1.28 -4.60
C ALA A 43 4.63 -1.36 -5.89
N ARG A 44 5.11 -2.55 -6.27
CA ARG A 44 5.83 -2.77 -7.54
C ARG A 44 4.98 -2.41 -8.75
N ARG A 45 3.70 -2.79 -8.75
CA ARG A 45 2.78 -2.45 -9.85
C ARG A 45 2.66 -0.94 -10.02
N ARG A 46 2.47 -0.19 -8.92
CA ARG A 46 2.38 1.28 -8.94
C ARG A 46 3.67 1.93 -9.44
N SER A 47 4.83 1.44 -8.98
CA SER A 47 6.14 1.89 -9.46
C SER A 47 6.28 1.79 -10.98
N LEU A 48 5.80 0.69 -11.59
CA LEU A 48 5.86 0.49 -13.03
C LEU A 48 4.89 1.42 -13.79
N SER A 49 3.66 1.57 -13.30
CA SER A 49 2.65 2.46 -13.92
C SER A 49 3.09 3.93 -13.94
N ALA A 50 3.78 4.41 -12.90
CA ALA A 50 4.29 5.78 -12.84
C ALA A 50 5.38 6.09 -13.89
N GLY A 51 6.08 5.08 -14.41
CA GLY A 51 7.13 5.25 -15.41
C GLY A 51 6.62 5.53 -16.83
N ILE A 52 5.38 5.12 -17.13
CA ILE A 52 4.81 5.15 -18.49
C ILE A 52 4.17 6.50 -18.85
N VAL A 53 3.84 7.34 -17.86
CA VAL A 53 3.00 8.55 -18.07
C VAL A 53 3.78 9.80 -18.52
N ASN A 54 5.10 9.74 -18.66
CA ASN A 54 5.92 10.93 -18.97
C ASN A 54 5.98 11.33 -20.46
N ASP A 55 5.25 10.67 -21.35
CA ASP A 55 5.43 10.83 -22.81
C ASP A 55 4.29 11.57 -23.53
N PHE A 56 3.57 12.47 -22.85
CA PHE A 56 2.53 13.30 -23.49
C PHE A 56 3.05 14.72 -23.79
N PRO A 57 3.34 15.05 -25.07
CA PRO A 57 3.84 16.37 -25.46
C PRO A 57 2.80 17.52 -25.39
N ARG A 58 1.55 17.23 -24.97
CA ARG A 58 0.48 18.23 -24.80
C ARG A 58 -0.06 18.22 -23.38
N ARG A 59 -0.32 19.41 -22.84
CA ARG A 59 -0.99 19.59 -21.55
C ARG A 59 -2.36 18.86 -21.59
N PRO A 60 -2.66 17.95 -20.64
CA PRO A 60 -3.89 17.17 -20.67
C PRO A 60 -5.13 18.08 -20.50
N THR A 61 -6.18 17.81 -21.27
CA THR A 61 -7.46 18.52 -21.16
C THR A 61 -8.15 18.19 -19.84
N ALA A 62 -9.17 18.96 -19.44
CA ALA A 62 -9.94 18.66 -18.23
C ALA A 62 -10.59 17.25 -18.27
N PRO A 63 -11.16 16.77 -19.39
CA PRO A 63 -11.61 15.38 -19.51
C PRO A 63 -10.49 14.34 -19.37
N ASP A 64 -9.30 14.59 -19.92
CA ASP A 64 -8.15 13.67 -19.77
C ASP A 64 -7.72 13.55 -18.31
N GLN A 65 -7.72 14.66 -17.59
CA GLN A 65 -7.40 14.68 -16.16
C GLN A 65 -8.44 13.91 -15.35
N MET A 66 -9.73 14.03 -15.68
CA MET A 66 -10.78 13.25 -15.01
C MET A 66 -10.62 11.74 -15.28
N ARG A 67 -10.36 11.34 -16.54
CA ARG A 67 -10.08 9.94 -16.89
C ARG A 67 -8.90 9.37 -16.13
N ARG A 68 -7.83 10.16 -15.98
CA ARG A 68 -6.66 9.78 -15.18
C ARG A 68 -7.03 9.56 -13.71
N ARG A 69 -7.77 10.48 -13.11
CA ARG A 69 -8.24 10.35 -11.71
C ARG A 69 -9.08 9.09 -11.50
N ILE A 70 -9.98 8.78 -12.43
CA ILE A 70 -10.79 7.55 -12.38
C ILE A 70 -9.87 6.32 -12.39
N SER A 71 -8.92 6.26 -13.33
CA SER A 71 -7.98 5.14 -13.41
C SER A 71 -7.11 5.01 -12.17
N ASP A 72 -6.67 6.12 -11.58
CA ASP A 72 -5.88 6.11 -10.34
C ASP A 72 -6.68 5.52 -9.17
N VAL A 73 -7.97 5.85 -9.05
CA VAL A 73 -8.88 5.30 -8.02
C VAL A 73 -9.17 3.82 -8.28
N GLU A 74 -9.41 3.41 -9.53
CA GLU A 74 -9.61 1.99 -9.87
C GLU A 74 -8.37 1.14 -9.54
N ASN A 75 -7.18 1.66 -9.85
CA ASN A 75 -5.91 1.01 -9.51
C ASN A 75 -5.69 0.96 -7.99
N LEU A 76 -6.10 1.99 -7.25
CA LEU A 76 -6.10 1.99 -5.80
C LEU A 76 -7.03 0.89 -5.25
N LEU A 77 -8.27 0.85 -5.70
CA LEU A 77 -9.26 -0.15 -5.28
C LEU A 77 -8.80 -1.59 -5.57
N ALA A 78 -8.26 -1.83 -6.77
CA ALA A 78 -7.72 -3.13 -7.14
C ALA A 78 -6.54 -3.54 -6.24
N GLY A 79 -5.70 -2.57 -5.85
CA GLY A 79 -4.63 -2.79 -4.88
C GLY A 79 -5.15 -3.17 -3.51
N LEU A 80 -6.16 -2.45 -2.99
CA LEU A 80 -6.77 -2.75 -1.69
C LEU A 80 -7.42 -4.14 -1.67
N LYS A 81 -8.17 -4.50 -2.70
CA LYS A 81 -8.77 -5.85 -2.84
C LYS A 81 -7.72 -6.96 -2.89
N THR A 82 -6.53 -6.68 -3.43
CA THR A 82 -5.41 -7.64 -3.41
C THR A 82 -4.87 -7.87 -2.00
N ILE A 83 -4.83 -6.82 -1.17
CA ILE A 83 -4.22 -6.87 0.17
C ILE A 83 -5.20 -7.40 1.22
N GLU A 84 -6.48 -7.02 1.14
CA GLU A 84 -7.53 -7.31 2.13
C GLU A 84 -7.53 -8.76 2.68
N PRO A 85 -7.54 -9.83 1.84
CA PRO A 85 -7.57 -11.19 2.39
C PRO A 85 -6.31 -11.56 3.18
N PHE A 86 -5.15 -11.02 2.81
CA PHE A 86 -3.89 -11.27 3.53
C PHE A 86 -3.78 -10.44 4.80
N GLU A 87 -4.30 -9.21 4.78
CA GLU A 87 -4.41 -8.38 5.99
C GLU A 87 -5.34 -9.03 7.02
N ARG A 88 -6.50 -9.54 6.59
CA ARG A 88 -7.39 -10.33 7.45
C ARG A 88 -6.70 -11.57 8.01
N GLY A 89 -6.05 -12.36 7.14
CA GLY A 89 -5.33 -13.55 7.58
C GLY A 89 -4.19 -13.26 8.55
N LEU A 90 -3.49 -12.13 8.39
CA LEU A 90 -2.51 -11.67 9.37
C LEU A 90 -3.20 -11.29 10.69
N TYR A 91 -4.26 -10.46 10.65
CA TYR A 91 -4.98 -9.99 11.83
C TYR A 91 -5.53 -11.16 12.67
N ASP A 92 -6.11 -12.18 12.02
CA ASP A 92 -6.63 -13.38 12.70
C ASP A 92 -5.52 -14.22 13.37
N ALA A 93 -4.27 -14.11 12.90
CA ALA A 93 -3.12 -14.79 13.50
C ALA A 93 -2.44 -13.96 14.63
N LEU A 94 -2.82 -12.70 14.80
CA LEU A 94 -2.31 -11.84 15.86
C LEU A 94 -2.97 -12.16 17.21
N THR A 95 -2.24 -11.93 18.29
CA THR A 95 -2.81 -11.90 19.65
C THR A 95 -3.62 -10.62 19.87
N ASP A 96 -4.52 -10.60 20.85
CA ASP A 96 -5.34 -9.42 21.18
C ASP A 96 -4.51 -8.14 21.36
N ASN A 97 -3.35 -8.24 22.01
CA ASN A 97 -2.43 -7.10 22.19
C ASN A 97 -1.84 -6.63 20.86
N GLN A 98 -1.49 -7.56 19.96
CA GLN A 98 -0.99 -7.22 18.63
C GLN A 98 -2.09 -6.66 17.72
N GLN A 99 -3.32 -7.17 17.82
CA GLN A 99 -4.50 -6.64 17.12
C GLN A 99 -4.78 -5.19 17.54
N ALA A 100 -4.83 -4.92 18.85
CA ALA A 100 -5.01 -3.57 19.36
C ALA A 100 -3.90 -2.60 18.91
N LEU A 101 -2.67 -3.09 18.76
CA LEU A 101 -1.58 -2.30 18.20
C LEU A 101 -1.75 -2.09 16.69
N ALA A 102 -2.16 -3.12 15.94
CA ALA A 102 -2.46 -3.02 14.52
C ALA A 102 -3.56 -1.99 14.23
N ASP A 103 -4.63 -1.97 15.03
CA ASP A 103 -5.73 -1.01 14.91
C ASP A 103 -5.25 0.43 15.10
N ARG A 104 -4.36 0.65 16.08
CA ARG A 104 -3.73 1.97 16.29
C ARG A 104 -2.88 2.37 15.08
N LEU A 105 -2.12 1.43 14.52
CA LEU A 105 -1.29 1.67 13.33
C LEU A 105 -2.11 2.00 12.09
N VAL A 106 -3.33 1.48 11.95
CA VAL A 106 -4.28 1.82 10.87
C VAL A 106 -4.98 3.15 11.14
N SER A 107 -5.40 3.42 12.38
CA SER A 107 -6.03 4.70 12.75
C SER A 107 -5.10 5.91 12.51
N LEU A 108 -3.79 5.74 12.73
CA LEU A 108 -2.77 6.75 12.41
C LEU A 108 -2.58 6.96 10.90
N ASN A 109 -2.91 5.95 10.07
CA ASN A 109 -2.89 6.07 8.62
C ASN A 109 -4.16 6.73 8.05
N CYS A 110 -5.28 6.75 8.78
CA CYS A 110 -6.52 7.41 8.36
C CYS A 110 -6.31 8.93 8.21
N VAL A 111 -5.45 9.51 9.05
CA VAL A 111 -5.09 10.95 9.03
C VAL A 111 -4.19 11.34 7.84
N ALA A 112 -3.67 10.37 7.07
CA ALA A 112 -2.79 10.60 5.92
C ALA A 112 -3.52 10.68 4.56
N TRP A 113 -4.85 10.59 4.54
CA TRP A 113 -5.66 10.76 3.33
C TRP A 113 -6.14 12.20 3.12
N ASP A 114 -5.75 13.13 4.00
CA ASP A 114 -6.16 14.55 3.95
C ASP A 114 -5.02 15.54 3.69
N THR A 115 -4.02 15.16 2.90
CA THR A 115 -3.13 16.15 2.28
C THR A 115 -3.01 15.89 0.79
N GLY A 116 -4.11 16.18 0.09
CA GLY A 116 -4.01 16.78 -1.22
C GLY A 116 -3.53 18.23 -1.07
N ASN A 117 -2.22 18.44 -1.21
CA ASN A 117 -1.65 19.67 -1.79
C ASN A 117 -0.22 19.38 -2.28
#